data_AF-A0A951DFL2-F1
#
_entry.id   AF-A0A951DFL2-F1
#
_cell.length_a   1.000
_cell.length_b   1.000
_cell.length_c   1.000
_cell.angle_alpha   90.00
_cell.angle_beta   90.00
_cell.angle_gamma   90.00
#
_symmetry.space_group_name_H-M   'P 1'
#
loop_
_entity.id
_entity.type
_entity.pdbx_description
1 polymer ?
#
loop_
_entity_poly.entity_id
_entity_poly.type
_entity_poly.pdbx_seq_one_letter_code
_entity_poly.pdbx_strand_id
1 'polypeptide(L)'
;MLSQADDDILAVCYRHLQERPIEPGHPFYVEIWEHSDHDPIQRLRKHILWTEVESLQLFSGFNGSGKTTQLRRLQRELEARGYLVVYADAENYLNLREPVEIQELLITIAGAFSDNLDPSPLIDSYWDRLVNYLEKTEVTFSEATLKTPAISFKAELKSSPTFRQRIRKTIESRLPEFRRQVHAFVEEAVKTVTAKTPERRIVFLFDSFEKLRGTNRFMRLLDSHMVLLYKNETSWYDTLPLIRDEVARILTSNPEPVPE
;
A
#
# COMPACT_ATOMS: atom_id res chain seq x y z
N MET A 1 27.80 -0.30 38.45
CA MET A 1 27.06 -1.57 38.34
C MET A 1 25.59 -1.23 38.36
N LEU A 2 24.82 -1.76 37.40
CA LEU A 2 23.37 -1.66 37.42
C LEU A 2 22.84 -2.32 38.70
N SER A 3 21.83 -1.72 39.33
CA SER A 3 21.19 -2.32 40.50
C SER A 3 20.33 -3.52 40.07
N GLN A 4 19.94 -4.37 41.02
CA GLN A 4 19.01 -5.48 40.74
C GLN A 4 17.68 -4.98 40.15
N ALA A 5 17.20 -3.81 40.59
CA ALA A 5 16.00 -3.19 40.05
C ALA A 5 16.19 -2.72 38.60
N ASP A 6 17.37 -2.21 38.25
CA ASP A 6 17.70 -1.85 36.86
C ASP A 6 17.75 -3.11 35.98
N ASP A 7 18.29 -4.21 36.48
CA ASP A 7 18.40 -5.48 35.76
C ASP A 7 17.02 -6.10 35.51
N ASP A 8 16.11 -6.02 36.48
CA ASP A 8 14.72 -6.46 36.33
C ASP A 8 13.97 -5.63 35.27
N ILE A 9 14.16 -4.31 35.26
CA ILE A 9 13.61 -3.41 34.23
C ILE A 9 14.18 -3.75 32.85
N LEU A 10 15.50 -3.96 32.75
CA LEU A 10 16.15 -4.33 31.49
C LEU A 10 15.67 -5.69 30.99
N ALA A 11 15.46 -6.66 31.86
CA ALA A 11 14.92 -7.96 31.50
C ALA A 11 13.47 -7.85 31.00
N VAL A 12 12.66 -6.96 31.58
CA VAL A 12 11.31 -6.63 31.07
C VAL A 12 11.42 -6.00 29.68
N CYS A 13 12.22 -4.95 29.51
CA CYS A 13 12.44 -4.30 28.21
C CYS A 13 12.93 -5.29 27.15
N TYR A 14 13.91 -6.14 27.49
CA TYR A 14 14.46 -7.16 26.59
C TYR A 14 13.43 -8.21 26.18
N ARG A 15 12.59 -8.69 27.10
CA ARG A 15 11.49 -9.61 26.78
C ARG A 15 10.40 -8.97 25.92
N HIS A 16 10.26 -7.64 25.98
CA HIS A 16 9.30 -6.88 25.19
C HIS A 16 9.89 -6.28 23.91
N LEU A 17 11.18 -6.45 23.64
CA LEU A 17 11.85 -6.14 22.38
C LEU A 17 11.40 -7.14 21.31
N GLN A 18 10.18 -6.95 20.82
CA GLN A 18 9.67 -7.62 19.64
C GLN A 18 9.82 -6.69 18.44
N GLU A 19 10.37 -7.19 17.35
CA GLU A 19 10.46 -6.48 16.06
C GLU A 19 9.08 -6.41 15.39
N ARG A 20 8.13 -5.74 16.03
CA ARG A 20 6.79 -5.50 15.49
C ARG A 20 6.44 -4.03 15.57
N PRO A 21 5.61 -3.53 14.64
CA PRO A 21 5.06 -2.18 14.75
C PRO A 21 4.36 -1.97 16.10
N ILE A 22 4.52 -0.78 16.65
CA ILE A 22 3.92 -0.38 17.93
C ILE A 22 2.72 0.49 17.61
N GLU A 23 1.56 0.17 18.19
CA GLU A 23 0.34 0.96 17.96
C GLU A 23 0.39 2.31 18.70
N PRO A 24 -0.23 3.37 18.15
CA PRO A 24 -0.34 4.65 18.83
C PRO A 24 -1.07 4.51 20.18
N GLY A 25 -0.43 4.97 21.26
CA GLY A 25 -0.94 4.84 22.63
C GLY A 25 -0.52 3.56 23.35
N HIS A 26 0.29 2.71 22.73
CA HIS A 26 0.96 1.61 23.43
C HIS A 26 1.94 2.16 24.50
N PRO A 27 2.12 1.50 25.66
CA PRO A 27 3.00 2.00 26.74
C PRO A 27 4.47 2.23 26.33
N PHE A 28 4.93 1.52 25.30
CA PHE A 28 6.28 1.66 24.73
C PHE A 28 6.33 2.53 23.46
N TYR A 29 5.23 3.19 23.10
CA TYR A 29 5.23 4.17 22.02
C TYR A 29 5.98 5.42 22.47
N VAL A 30 6.95 5.87 21.67
CA VAL A 30 7.71 7.10 21.91
C VAL A 30 7.35 8.11 20.84
N GLU A 31 6.94 9.30 21.28
CA GLU A 31 6.64 10.43 20.41
C GLU A 31 7.94 11.08 19.90
N ILE A 32 8.46 10.57 18.78
CA ILE A 32 9.72 11.03 18.18
C ILE A 32 9.49 12.27 17.29
N TRP A 33 8.33 12.37 16.64
CA TRP A 33 8.08 13.35 15.58
C TRP A 33 7.00 14.37 15.95
N GLU A 34 6.13 14.05 16.90
CA GLU A 34 4.91 14.76 17.25
C GLU A 34 5.17 16.20 17.71
N HIS A 35 6.37 16.47 18.22
CA HIS A 35 6.83 17.79 18.65
C HIS A 35 7.81 18.44 17.66
N SER A 36 8.05 17.82 16.50
CA SER A 36 8.93 18.33 15.46
C SER A 36 8.16 19.10 14.40
N ASP A 37 8.71 20.23 13.96
CA ASP A 37 8.21 20.96 12.78
C ASP A 37 8.30 20.14 11.48
N HIS A 38 9.08 19.04 11.50
CA HIS A 38 9.33 18.16 10.36
C HIS A 38 8.57 16.84 10.45
N ASP A 39 7.49 16.79 11.25
CA ASP A 39 6.67 15.61 11.41
C ASP A 39 6.10 15.10 10.06
N PRO A 40 6.56 13.93 9.57
CA PRO A 40 6.13 13.42 8.28
C PRO A 40 4.63 13.06 8.27
N ILE A 41 4.07 12.64 9.42
CA ILE A 41 2.66 12.27 9.52
C ILE A 41 1.77 13.50 9.47
N GLN A 42 2.18 14.60 10.09
CA GLN A 42 1.46 15.87 9.94
C GLN A 42 1.47 16.38 8.49
N ARG A 43 2.60 16.24 7.79
CA ARG A 43 2.71 16.61 6.37
C ARG A 43 1.81 15.77 5.47
N LEU A 44 1.85 14.44 5.60
CA LEU A 44 0.98 13.52 4.86
C LEU A 44 -0.50 13.84 5.13
N ARG A 45 -0.87 13.97 6.41
CA ARG A 45 -2.24 14.32 6.82
C ARG A 45 -2.70 15.63 6.18
N LYS A 46 -1.88 16.69 6.26
CA LYS A 46 -2.18 18.00 5.69
C LYS A 46 -2.47 17.92 4.19
N HIS A 47 -1.66 17.14 3.47
CA HIS A 47 -1.90 16.89 2.05
C HIS A 47 -3.21 16.14 1.78
N ILE A 48 -3.52 15.11 2.56
CA ILE A 48 -4.80 14.36 2.45
C ILE A 48 -6.00 15.27 2.69
N LEU A 49 -5.91 16.16 3.69
CA LEU A 49 -7.01 17.06 4.06
C LEU A 49 -7.25 18.16 3.01
N TRP A 50 -6.18 18.68 2.41
CA TRP A 50 -6.24 19.85 1.52
C TRP A 50 -6.47 19.49 0.06
N THR A 51 -6.28 18.23 -0.30
CA THR A 51 -6.57 17.79 -1.66
C THR A 51 -8.09 17.77 -1.89
N GLU A 52 -8.54 18.42 -2.96
CA GLU A 52 -9.97 18.49 -3.33
C GLU A 52 -10.45 17.25 -4.08
N VAL A 53 -9.54 16.58 -4.79
CA VAL A 53 -9.85 15.44 -5.67
C VAL A 53 -9.26 14.16 -5.08
N GLU A 54 -8.05 13.79 -5.49
CA GLU A 54 -7.36 12.59 -5.04
C GLU A 54 -5.84 12.84 -4.95
N SER A 55 -5.12 12.12 -4.08
CA SER A 55 -3.66 12.29 -3.92
C SER A 55 -2.93 10.94 -3.84
N LEU A 56 -1.78 10.81 -4.52
CA LEU A 56 -0.83 9.71 -4.30
C LEU A 56 0.29 10.23 -3.44
N GLN A 57 0.65 9.49 -2.40
CA GLN A 57 1.76 9.85 -1.54
C GLN A 57 2.59 8.60 -1.31
N LEU A 58 3.90 8.70 -1.59
CA LEU A 58 4.84 7.64 -1.29
C LEU A 58 5.54 7.98 0.03
N PHE A 59 5.32 7.15 1.05
CA PHE A 59 6.01 7.26 2.32
C PHE A 59 7.14 6.23 2.38
N SER A 60 8.38 6.68 2.23
CA SER A 60 9.55 5.81 2.07
C SER A 60 10.59 6.03 3.16
N GLY A 61 11.39 4.99 3.44
CA GLY A 61 12.44 5.04 4.45
C GLY A 61 13.04 3.67 4.76
N PHE A 62 14.10 3.63 5.56
CA PHE A 62 14.79 2.38 5.87
C PHE A 62 13.91 1.36 6.59
N ASN A 63 14.23 0.08 6.41
CA ASN A 63 13.59 -0.99 7.17
C ASN A 63 13.88 -0.79 8.67
N GLY A 64 12.87 -0.97 9.51
CA GLY A 64 12.99 -0.75 10.96
C GLY A 64 12.93 0.71 11.42
N SER A 65 12.76 1.69 10.52
CA SER A 65 12.67 3.11 10.91
C SER A 65 11.32 3.53 11.54
N GLY A 66 10.46 2.57 11.88
CA GLY A 66 9.15 2.83 12.49
C GLY A 66 8.06 3.31 11.53
N LYS A 67 8.19 3.10 10.22
CA LYS A 67 7.21 3.59 9.22
C LYS A 67 5.80 3.07 9.46
N THR A 68 5.65 1.75 9.66
CA THR A 68 4.36 1.14 9.98
C THR A 68 3.73 1.76 11.22
N THR A 69 4.51 1.96 12.28
CA THR A 69 4.08 2.66 13.50
C THR A 69 3.55 4.07 13.20
N GLN A 70 4.25 4.82 12.34
CA GLN A 70 3.84 6.17 11.93
C GLN A 70 2.61 6.15 11.00
N LEU A 71 2.46 5.15 10.12
CA LEU A 71 1.26 4.96 9.31
C LEU A 71 0.04 4.58 10.15
N ARG A 72 0.22 3.78 11.22
CA ARG A 72 -0.85 3.50 12.20
C ARG A 72 -1.27 4.75 12.96
N ARG A 73 -0.31 5.64 13.27
CA ARG A 73 -0.62 6.98 13.80
C ARG A 73 -1.46 7.78 12.82
N LEU A 74 -1.07 7.86 11.54
CA LEU A 74 -1.85 8.54 10.50
C LEU A 74 -3.26 7.95 10.38
N GLN A 75 -3.39 6.62 10.38
CA GLN A 75 -4.66 5.92 10.34
C GLN A 75 -5.58 6.41 11.47
N ARG A 76 -5.11 6.34 12.71
CA ARG A 76 -5.87 6.78 13.89
C ARG A 76 -6.28 8.26 13.79
N GLU A 77 -5.38 9.14 13.35
CA GLU A 77 -5.67 10.57 13.22
C GLU A 77 -6.72 10.87 12.13
N LEU A 78 -6.74 10.11 11.04
CA LEU A 78 -7.72 10.26 9.96
C LEU A 78 -9.08 9.66 10.34
N GLU A 79 -9.10 8.48 10.96
CA GLU A 79 -10.31 7.84 11.47
C GLU A 79 -11.02 8.74 12.49
N ALA A 80 -10.28 9.38 13.39
CA ALA A 80 -10.81 10.37 14.34
C ALA A 80 -11.45 11.59 13.67
N ARG A 81 -11.11 11.87 12.41
CA ARG A 81 -11.70 12.95 11.58
C ARG A 81 -12.84 12.45 10.68
N GLY A 82 -13.26 11.19 10.82
CA GLY A 82 -14.37 10.61 10.07
C GLY A 82 -14.01 10.01 8.72
N TYR A 83 -12.72 9.92 8.36
CA TYR A 83 -12.28 9.20 7.15
C TYR A 83 -12.52 7.69 7.30
N LEU A 84 -12.80 7.02 6.18
CA LEU A 84 -12.69 5.57 6.08
C LEU A 84 -11.25 5.24 5.69
N VAL A 85 -10.45 4.76 6.65
CA VAL A 85 -9.07 4.37 6.38
C VAL A 85 -9.01 2.87 6.15
N VAL A 86 -8.65 2.49 4.92
CA VAL A 86 -8.35 1.11 4.56
C VAL A 86 -6.85 0.91 4.73
N TYR A 87 -6.44 -0.04 5.56
CA TYR A 87 -5.03 -0.37 5.73
C TYR A 87 -4.74 -1.76 5.17
N ALA A 88 -3.65 -1.91 4.42
CA ALA A 88 -3.14 -3.22 4.04
C ALA A 88 -1.61 -3.25 4.03
N ASP A 89 -1.04 -4.43 4.27
CA ASP A 89 0.40 -4.68 4.22
C ASP A 89 0.72 -5.55 2.99
N ALA A 90 1.61 -5.08 2.12
CA ALA A 90 2.01 -5.79 0.91
C ALA A 90 2.58 -7.20 1.18
N GLU A 91 3.21 -7.45 2.34
CA GLU A 91 3.75 -8.77 2.71
C GLU A 91 2.66 -9.85 2.86
N ASN A 92 1.43 -9.43 3.12
CA ASN A 92 0.29 -10.34 3.21
C ASN A 92 -0.11 -10.88 1.83
N TYR A 93 0.24 -10.19 0.75
CA TYR A 93 -0.23 -10.49 -0.59
C TYR A 93 0.87 -10.89 -1.58
N LEU A 94 2.09 -10.36 -1.41
CA LEU A 94 3.20 -10.57 -2.33
C LEU A 94 4.38 -11.29 -1.65
N ASN A 95 5.09 -12.10 -2.43
CA ASN A 95 6.43 -12.56 -2.04
C ASN A 95 7.46 -11.48 -2.38
N LEU A 96 7.76 -10.60 -1.42
CA LEU A 96 8.67 -9.46 -1.62
C LEU A 96 10.14 -9.87 -1.86
N ARG A 97 10.47 -11.16 -1.76
CA ARG A 97 11.81 -11.69 -2.08
C ARG A 97 12.06 -11.78 -3.59
N GLU A 98 10.99 -11.81 -4.38
CA GLU A 98 11.04 -11.92 -5.83
C GLU A 98 10.74 -10.58 -6.51
N PRO A 99 11.24 -10.35 -7.74
CA PRO A 99 10.81 -9.22 -8.54
C PRO A 99 9.30 -9.28 -8.81
N VAL A 100 8.60 -8.20 -8.51
CA VAL A 100 7.16 -8.07 -8.75
C VAL A 100 6.94 -7.35 -10.07
N GLU A 101 6.07 -7.93 -10.90
CA GLU A 101 5.70 -7.36 -12.19
C GLU A 101 4.46 -6.48 -12.09
N ILE A 102 4.27 -5.63 -13.10
CA ILE A 102 3.25 -4.58 -13.15
C ILE A 102 1.84 -5.11 -12.90
N GLN A 103 1.52 -6.27 -13.48
CA GLN A 103 0.21 -6.90 -13.42
C GLN A 103 -0.10 -7.40 -12.00
N GLU A 104 0.90 -7.99 -11.35
CA GLU A 104 0.75 -8.50 -9.98
C GLU A 104 0.57 -7.38 -8.99
N LEU A 105 1.27 -6.27 -9.20
CA LEU A 105 1.14 -5.12 -8.34
C LEU A 105 -0.28 -4.53 -8.41
N LEU A 106 -0.85 -4.43 -9.61
CA LEU A 106 -2.24 -4.00 -9.79
C LEU A 106 -3.24 -4.95 -9.13
N ILE A 107 -3.07 -6.27 -9.32
CA ILE A 107 -3.91 -7.29 -8.66
C ILE A 107 -3.81 -7.15 -7.14
N THR A 108 -2.60 -6.99 -6.64
CA THR A 108 -2.30 -6.93 -5.20
C THR A 108 -2.96 -5.71 -4.58
N ILE A 109 -2.79 -4.53 -5.16
CA ILE A 109 -3.38 -3.29 -4.63
C ILE A 109 -4.90 -3.40 -4.60
N ALA A 110 -5.53 -3.83 -5.70
CA ALA A 110 -6.98 -3.94 -5.79
C ALA A 110 -7.55 -5.02 -4.86
N GLY A 111 -6.87 -6.16 -4.78
CA GLY A 111 -7.23 -7.26 -3.91
C GLY A 111 -7.05 -6.94 -2.42
N ALA A 112 -5.96 -6.25 -2.07
CA ALA A 112 -5.69 -5.79 -0.72
C ALA A 112 -6.70 -4.72 -0.28
N PHE A 113 -7.03 -3.77 -1.16
CA PHE A 113 -8.10 -2.81 -0.91
C PHE A 113 -9.43 -3.52 -0.68
N SER A 114 -9.79 -4.47 -1.55
CA SER A 114 -11.04 -5.25 -1.43
C SER A 114 -11.14 -6.03 -0.12
N ASP A 115 -10.04 -6.59 0.37
CA ASP A 115 -10.03 -7.43 1.58
C ASP A 115 -10.14 -6.61 2.86
N ASN A 116 -9.62 -5.40 2.85
CA ASN A 116 -9.55 -4.54 4.04
C ASN A 116 -10.63 -3.44 4.04
N LEU A 117 -11.50 -3.41 3.03
CA LEU A 117 -12.66 -2.55 2.97
C LEU A 117 -13.80 -3.18 3.80
N ASP A 118 -13.85 -2.88 5.09
CA ASP A 118 -14.81 -3.45 6.05
C ASP A 118 -15.67 -2.35 6.72
N PRO A 119 -17.01 -2.48 6.75
CA PRO A 119 -17.81 -3.43 5.99
C PRO A 119 -17.73 -3.17 4.48
N SER A 120 -17.59 -4.25 3.69
CA SER A 120 -17.56 -4.12 2.23
C SER A 120 -18.90 -3.55 1.75
N PRO A 121 -18.90 -2.43 1.02
CA PRO A 121 -20.10 -1.87 0.42
C PRO A 121 -20.50 -2.60 -0.87
N LEU A 122 -19.64 -3.47 -1.40
CA LEU A 122 -19.79 -4.15 -2.69
C LEU A 122 -20.29 -5.58 -2.54
N ILE A 123 -21.04 -6.06 -3.54
CA ILE A 123 -21.55 -7.44 -3.61
C ILE A 123 -20.41 -8.41 -3.84
N ASP A 124 -19.59 -8.15 -4.87
CA ASP A 124 -18.47 -9.00 -5.26
C ASP A 124 -17.15 -8.39 -4.79
N SER A 125 -16.24 -9.22 -4.28
CA SER A 125 -14.87 -8.80 -4.02
C SER A 125 -14.10 -8.60 -5.32
N TYR A 126 -12.97 -7.89 -5.27
CA TYR A 126 -12.09 -7.80 -6.43
C TYR A 126 -11.61 -9.17 -6.91
N TRP A 127 -11.43 -10.12 -5.99
CA TRP A 127 -10.98 -11.47 -6.31
C TRP A 127 -12.01 -12.25 -7.13
N ASP A 128 -13.29 -12.12 -6.79
CA ASP A 128 -14.38 -12.72 -7.55
C ASP A 128 -14.42 -12.13 -8.97
N ARG A 129 -14.26 -10.80 -9.09
CA ARG A 129 -14.18 -10.12 -10.39
C ARG A 129 -12.98 -10.57 -11.22
N LEU A 130 -11.82 -10.74 -10.58
CA LEU A 130 -10.59 -11.21 -11.23
C LEU A 130 -10.75 -12.64 -11.76
N VAL A 131 -11.29 -13.55 -10.94
CA VAL A 131 -11.56 -14.94 -11.36
C VAL A 131 -12.52 -14.97 -12.55
N ASN A 132 -13.63 -14.23 -12.45
CA ASN A 132 -14.61 -14.10 -13.54
C ASN A 132 -14.00 -13.50 -14.82
N TYR A 133 -13.07 -12.54 -14.69
CA TYR A 133 -12.36 -11.96 -15.83
C TYR A 133 -11.44 -12.98 -16.50
N LEU A 134 -10.68 -13.74 -15.72
CA LEU A 134 -9.76 -14.76 -16.22
C LEU A 134 -10.51 -15.91 -16.90
N GLU A 135 -11.62 -16.35 -16.34
CA GLU A 135 -12.54 -17.34 -16.94
C GLU A 135 -12.98 -16.95 -18.35
N LYS A 136 -13.38 -15.68 -18.54
CA LYS A 136 -13.84 -15.17 -19.84
C LYS A 136 -12.71 -14.94 -20.84
N THR A 137 -11.48 -14.78 -20.34
CA THR A 137 -10.35 -14.28 -21.10
C THR A 137 -9.45 -15.41 -21.60
N GLU A 138 -9.31 -16.50 -20.85
CA GLU A 138 -8.41 -17.59 -21.18
C GLU A 138 -8.95 -18.97 -20.78
N VAL A 139 -9.19 -19.84 -21.77
CA VAL A 139 -9.74 -21.20 -21.60
C VAL A 139 -8.72 -22.18 -20.98
N THR A 140 -7.44 -21.80 -20.91
CA THR A 140 -6.36 -22.69 -20.43
C THR A 140 -6.28 -22.82 -18.91
N PHE A 141 -6.91 -21.92 -18.14
CA PHE A 141 -7.04 -22.11 -16.71
C PHE A 141 -8.01 -23.27 -16.46
N SER A 142 -7.53 -24.33 -15.81
CA SER A 142 -8.36 -25.49 -15.51
C SER A 142 -9.60 -25.04 -14.75
N GLU A 143 -10.79 -25.51 -15.16
CA GLU A 143 -12.05 -25.19 -14.47
C GLU A 143 -11.97 -25.46 -12.96
N ALA A 144 -11.18 -26.46 -12.54
CA ALA A 144 -10.94 -26.77 -11.13
C ALA A 144 -10.16 -25.68 -10.35
N THR A 145 -9.31 -24.88 -11.03
CA THR A 145 -8.50 -23.80 -10.43
C THR A 145 -9.27 -22.47 -10.37
N LEU A 146 -10.29 -22.29 -11.21
CA LEU A 146 -11.11 -21.08 -11.25
C LEU A 146 -12.42 -21.23 -10.47
N LYS A 147 -12.98 -22.44 -10.37
CA LYS A 147 -14.12 -22.75 -9.48
C LYS A 147 -13.74 -22.80 -7.99
N THR A 148 -12.49 -22.53 -7.64
CA THR A 148 -11.99 -22.50 -6.26
C THR A 148 -12.40 -21.20 -5.56
N PRO A 149 -12.76 -21.23 -4.26
CA PRO A 149 -13.05 -20.01 -3.50
C PRO A 149 -11.92 -18.98 -3.60
N ALA A 150 -12.23 -17.69 -3.58
CA ALA A 150 -11.26 -16.58 -3.67
C ALA A 150 -10.06 -16.75 -2.73
N ILE A 151 -10.26 -17.35 -1.55
CA ILE A 151 -9.20 -17.67 -0.58
C ILE A 151 -8.12 -18.59 -1.19
N SER A 152 -8.50 -19.63 -1.92
CA SER A 152 -7.56 -20.57 -2.56
C SER A 152 -6.81 -19.90 -3.70
N PHE A 153 -7.49 -19.06 -4.49
CA PHE A 153 -6.87 -18.31 -5.58
C PHE A 153 -5.77 -17.37 -5.06
N LYS A 154 -6.03 -16.64 -3.97
CA LYS A 154 -5.04 -15.77 -3.31
C LYS A 154 -3.82 -16.55 -2.84
N ALA A 155 -4.04 -17.71 -2.21
CA ALA A 155 -2.96 -18.55 -1.73
C ALA A 155 -2.06 -19.04 -2.88
N GLU A 156 -2.66 -19.41 -4.02
CA GLU A 156 -1.92 -19.84 -5.20
C GLU A 156 -1.16 -18.67 -5.84
N LEU A 157 -1.77 -17.49 -5.96
CA LEU A 157 -1.09 -16.28 -6.43
C LEU A 157 0.13 -15.93 -5.56
N LYS A 158 -0.01 -16.02 -4.23
CA LYS A 158 1.08 -15.72 -3.30
C LYS A 158 2.21 -16.76 -3.37
N SER A 159 1.89 -18.05 -3.45
CA SER A 159 2.86 -19.14 -3.27
C SER A 159 3.44 -19.71 -4.57
N SER A 160 2.75 -19.62 -5.71
CA SER A 160 3.12 -20.32 -6.95
C SER A 160 3.69 -19.39 -8.04
N PRO A 161 5.00 -19.48 -8.36
CA PRO A 161 5.62 -18.70 -9.43
C PRO A 161 5.06 -19.00 -10.82
N THR A 162 4.72 -20.27 -11.09
CA THR A 162 4.18 -20.69 -12.39
C THR A 162 2.77 -20.16 -12.60
N PHE A 163 1.95 -20.17 -11.55
CA PHE A 163 0.61 -19.57 -11.60
C PHE A 163 0.68 -18.06 -11.85
N ARG A 164 1.54 -17.35 -11.10
CA ARG A 164 1.86 -15.93 -11.32
C ARG A 164 2.25 -15.64 -12.77
N GLN A 165 3.16 -16.44 -13.34
CA GLN A 165 3.61 -16.26 -14.72
C GLN A 165 2.46 -16.41 -15.73
N ARG A 166 1.52 -17.33 -15.50
CA ARG A 166 0.34 -17.50 -16.36
C ARG A 166 -0.53 -16.26 -16.30
N ILE A 167 -0.91 -15.82 -15.10
CA ILE A 167 -1.71 -14.61 -14.88
C ILE A 167 -1.08 -13.38 -15.54
N ARG A 168 0.25 -13.22 -15.41
CA ARG A 168 1.00 -12.15 -16.07
C ARG A 168 0.81 -12.19 -17.58
N LYS A 169 1.03 -13.34 -18.22
CA LYS A 169 0.89 -13.50 -19.68
C LYS A 169 -0.54 -13.21 -20.17
N THR A 170 -1.54 -13.65 -19.41
CA THR A 170 -2.95 -13.38 -19.68
C THR A 170 -3.23 -11.88 -19.72
N ILE A 171 -2.72 -11.14 -18.73
CA ILE A 171 -2.99 -9.72 -18.54
C ILE A 171 -2.09 -8.85 -19.42
N GLU A 172 -0.88 -9.28 -19.75
CA GLU A 172 0.13 -8.48 -20.46
C GLU A 172 -0.39 -7.88 -21.77
N SER A 173 -1.05 -8.68 -22.60
CA SER A 173 -1.64 -8.22 -23.87
C SER A 173 -2.88 -7.32 -23.70
N ARG A 174 -3.47 -7.27 -22.50
CA ARG A 174 -4.74 -6.59 -22.18
C ARG A 174 -4.59 -5.60 -21.04
N LEU A 175 -3.37 -5.17 -20.74
CA LEU A 175 -3.08 -4.31 -19.59
C LEU A 175 -3.94 -3.04 -19.52
N PRO A 176 -4.24 -2.33 -20.63
CA PRO A 176 -5.14 -1.17 -20.60
C PRO A 176 -6.57 -1.50 -20.19
N GLU A 177 -7.08 -2.65 -20.63
CA GLU A 177 -8.42 -3.12 -20.25
C GLU A 177 -8.45 -3.55 -18.77
N PHE A 178 -7.47 -4.34 -18.36
CA PHE A 178 -7.32 -4.79 -16.99
C PHE A 178 -7.23 -3.61 -16.01
N ARG A 179 -6.46 -2.58 -16.38
CA ARG A 179 -6.38 -1.31 -15.66
C ARG A 179 -7.76 -0.65 -15.48
N ARG A 180 -8.57 -0.59 -16.54
CA ARG A 180 -9.93 -0.01 -16.45
C ARG A 180 -10.82 -0.80 -15.49
N GLN A 181 -10.67 -2.12 -15.42
CA GLN A 181 -11.44 -2.94 -14.48
C GLN A 181 -11.06 -2.69 -13.02
N VAL A 182 -9.77 -2.56 -12.72
CA VAL A 182 -9.30 -2.16 -11.38
C VAL A 182 -9.87 -0.80 -11.00
N HIS A 183 -9.82 0.17 -11.93
CA HIS A 183 -10.36 1.50 -11.70
C HIS A 183 -11.86 1.47 -11.41
N ALA A 184 -12.63 0.77 -12.26
CA ALA A 184 -14.08 0.66 -12.11
C ALA A 184 -14.46 0.03 -10.75
N PHE A 185 -13.69 -0.96 -10.29
CA PHE A 185 -13.92 -1.57 -8.98
C PHE A 185 -13.75 -0.57 -7.82
N VAL A 186 -12.65 0.20 -7.80
CA VAL A 186 -12.46 1.17 -6.70
C VAL A 186 -13.40 2.37 -6.82
N GLU A 187 -13.68 2.83 -8.04
CA GLU A 187 -14.65 3.89 -8.26
C GLU A 187 -16.05 3.49 -7.76
N GLU A 188 -16.46 2.24 -7.99
CA GLU A 188 -17.72 1.69 -7.46
C GLU A 188 -17.71 1.63 -5.92
N ALA A 189 -16.59 1.20 -5.33
CA ALA A 189 -16.42 1.18 -3.87
C ALA A 189 -16.57 2.59 -3.28
N VAL A 190 -15.84 3.57 -3.82
CA VAL A 190 -15.87 4.96 -3.40
C VAL A 190 -17.28 5.54 -3.56
N LYS A 191 -17.90 5.38 -4.73
CA LYS A 191 -19.27 5.86 -4.98
C LYS A 191 -20.28 5.26 -4.00
N THR A 192 -20.15 3.98 -3.68
CA THR A 192 -21.08 3.32 -2.76
C THR A 192 -20.90 3.79 -1.31
N VAL A 193 -19.66 4.07 -0.88
CA VAL A 193 -19.39 4.69 0.42
C VAL A 193 -19.94 6.11 0.47
N THR A 194 -19.63 6.93 -0.54
CA THR A 194 -20.09 8.33 -0.63
C THR A 194 -21.63 8.42 -0.72
N ALA A 195 -22.29 7.50 -1.42
CA ALA A 195 -23.75 7.46 -1.50
C ALA A 195 -24.41 7.21 -0.14
N LYS A 196 -23.78 6.39 0.72
CA LYS A 196 -24.25 6.15 2.09
C LYS A 196 -23.85 7.27 3.05
N THR A 197 -22.68 7.85 2.85
CA THR A 197 -22.11 8.90 3.71
C THR A 197 -21.37 9.95 2.85
N PRO A 198 -22.06 11.01 2.37
CA PRO A 198 -21.50 11.94 1.39
C PRO A 198 -20.21 12.65 1.80
N GLU A 199 -20.02 12.88 3.10
CA GLU A 199 -18.82 13.55 3.62
C GLU A 199 -17.67 12.58 3.94
N ARG A 200 -17.91 11.27 3.89
CA ARG A 200 -16.92 10.25 4.27
C ARG A 200 -15.98 9.97 3.10
N ARG A 201 -14.77 10.48 3.20
CA ARG A 201 -13.68 10.22 2.25
C ARG A 201 -12.96 8.92 2.61
N ILE A 202 -12.45 8.21 1.59
CA ILE A 202 -11.66 6.98 1.75
C ILE A 202 -10.17 7.30 1.61
N VAL A 203 -9.34 6.71 2.46
CA VAL A 203 -7.88 6.72 2.35
C VAL A 203 -7.37 5.30 2.37
N PHE A 204 -6.57 4.90 1.37
CA PHE A 204 -5.93 3.59 1.35
C PHE A 204 -4.45 3.72 1.74
N LEU A 205 -4.09 3.14 2.89
CA LEU A 205 -2.72 3.04 3.38
C LEU A 205 -2.18 1.66 3.02
N PHE A 206 -1.25 1.61 2.07
CA PHE A 206 -0.63 0.38 1.60
C PHE A 206 0.85 0.32 2.01
N ASP A 207 1.14 -0.46 3.05
CA ASP A 207 2.44 -0.52 3.73
C ASP A 207 3.37 -1.62 3.18
N SER A 208 4.62 -1.62 3.62
CA SER A 208 5.71 -2.53 3.21
C SER A 208 6.04 -2.46 1.71
N PHE A 209 5.61 -1.39 1.04
CA PHE A 209 5.81 -1.22 -0.39
C PHE A 209 7.28 -1.03 -0.75
N GLU A 210 8.05 -0.35 0.11
CA GLU A 210 9.48 -0.08 -0.07
C GLU A 210 10.36 -1.33 -0.11
N LYS A 211 9.84 -2.46 0.35
CA LYS A 211 10.54 -3.75 0.37
C LYS A 211 10.46 -4.48 -0.99
N LEU A 212 9.66 -3.98 -1.93
CA LEU A 212 9.54 -4.53 -3.27
C LEU A 212 10.85 -4.37 -4.05
N ARG A 213 11.36 -5.48 -4.61
CA ARG A 213 12.52 -5.47 -5.50
C ARG A 213 12.09 -5.17 -6.94
N GLY A 214 12.82 -4.29 -7.63
CA GLY A 214 12.55 -3.92 -9.03
C GLY A 214 12.20 -2.43 -9.26
N THR A 215 12.73 -1.54 -8.42
CA THR A 215 12.39 -0.11 -8.28
C THR A 215 12.24 0.65 -9.61
N ASN A 216 13.02 0.37 -10.65
CA ASN A 216 12.93 1.09 -11.93
C ASN A 216 11.64 0.81 -12.72
N ARG A 217 11.05 -0.39 -12.62
CA ARG A 217 9.75 -0.69 -13.25
C ARG A 217 8.59 -0.19 -12.39
N PHE A 218 8.80 -0.17 -11.07
CA PHE A 218 7.87 0.40 -10.11
C PHE A 218 7.74 1.93 -10.24
N MET A 219 8.84 2.67 -10.32
CA MET A 219 8.80 4.13 -10.54
C MET A 219 8.10 4.45 -11.86
N ARG A 220 8.35 3.67 -12.92
CA ARG A 220 7.54 3.75 -14.14
C ARG A 220 6.06 3.49 -13.88
N LEU A 221 5.66 2.50 -13.07
CA LEU A 221 4.25 2.32 -12.70
C LEU A 221 3.70 3.56 -11.99
N LEU A 222 4.41 4.13 -11.02
CA LEU A 222 3.95 5.36 -10.36
C LEU A 222 3.80 6.51 -11.37
N ASP A 223 4.76 6.67 -12.27
CA ASP A 223 4.79 7.75 -13.26
C ASP A 223 3.79 7.56 -14.42
N SER A 224 3.44 6.31 -14.75
CA SER A 224 2.65 6.00 -15.96
C SER A 224 1.37 5.17 -15.73
N HIS A 225 1.30 4.37 -14.65
CA HIS A 225 0.36 3.24 -14.56
C HIS A 225 -0.14 2.81 -13.14
N MET A 226 -0.10 3.61 -12.06
CA MET A 226 -0.97 3.44 -10.87
C MET A 226 -2.11 4.45 -10.97
N VAL A 227 -3.38 4.19 -11.31
CA VAL A 227 -4.37 3.07 -11.17
C VAL A 227 -5.27 3.14 -9.94
N LEU A 228 -5.11 4.14 -9.08
CA LEU A 228 -6.19 4.56 -8.18
C LEU A 228 -6.40 6.08 -8.11
N LEU A 229 -5.76 6.83 -8.99
CA LEU A 229 -5.70 8.28 -8.92
C LEU A 229 -5.71 8.88 -10.31
N TYR A 230 -6.66 9.75 -10.57
CA TYR A 230 -6.58 10.71 -11.65
C TYR A 230 -5.45 11.69 -11.33
N LYS A 231 -4.46 11.74 -12.23
CA LYS A 231 -3.23 12.54 -12.13
C LYS A 231 -3.55 14.02 -11.89
N ASN A 232 -3.08 14.58 -10.79
CA ASN A 232 -2.74 16.01 -10.73
C ASN A 232 -1.26 16.16 -11.09
N GLU A 233 -0.87 17.24 -11.77
CA GLU A 233 0.42 17.42 -12.45
C GLU A 233 1.65 17.57 -11.53
N THR A 234 1.56 17.16 -10.27
CA THR A 234 2.66 17.26 -9.29
C THR A 234 2.85 15.96 -8.52
N SER A 235 3.80 15.13 -8.99
CA SER A 235 4.38 14.06 -8.18
C SER A 235 5.26 14.68 -7.10
N TRP A 236 5.08 14.32 -5.83
CA TRP A 236 5.98 14.72 -4.76
C TRP A 236 6.49 13.51 -3.99
N TYR A 237 7.78 13.52 -3.70
CA TYR A 237 8.49 12.49 -2.94
C TYR A 237 8.81 13.06 -1.56
N ASP A 238 8.37 12.43 -0.48
CA ASP A 238 8.98 12.70 0.83
C ASP A 238 10.05 11.65 1.13
N THR A 239 11.26 12.16 1.30
CA THR A 239 12.37 11.41 1.86
C THR A 239 12.43 11.72 3.35
N LEU A 240 12.56 10.68 4.18
CA LEU A 240 12.85 10.85 5.60
C LEU A 240 14.01 11.86 5.74
N PRO A 241 13.96 12.79 6.72
CA PRO A 241 15.01 13.79 6.91
C PRO A 241 16.42 13.20 6.93
N LEU A 242 16.57 11.99 7.46
CA LEU A 242 17.83 11.23 7.55
C LEU A 242 18.50 10.90 6.21
N ILE A 243 17.78 10.98 5.08
CA ILE A 243 18.33 10.73 3.74
C ILE A 243 18.06 11.89 2.77
N ARG A 244 17.48 12.99 3.25
CA ARG A 244 17.13 14.16 2.42
C ARG A 244 18.36 14.74 1.75
N ASP A 245 19.46 14.86 2.48
CA ASP A 245 20.72 15.39 1.96
C ASP A 245 21.39 14.43 0.95
N GLU A 246 21.22 13.12 1.12
CA GLU A 246 21.72 12.12 0.19
C GLU A 246 20.90 12.12 -1.11
N VAL A 247 19.58 12.16 -1.00
CA VAL A 247 18.71 12.21 -2.18
C VAL A 247 18.85 13.54 -2.92
N ALA A 248 19.01 14.66 -2.22
CA ALA A 248 19.32 15.95 -2.83
C ALA A 248 20.64 15.91 -3.61
N ARG A 249 21.70 15.28 -3.06
CA ARG A 249 22.99 15.05 -3.75
C ARG A 249 22.84 14.19 -5.00
N ILE A 250 22.04 13.13 -4.95
CA ILE A 250 21.80 12.24 -6.11
C ILE A 250 21.04 12.98 -7.21
N LEU A 251 20.00 13.74 -6.87
CA LEU A 251 19.21 14.52 -7.83
C LEU A 251 20.03 15.65 -8.47
N THR A 252 20.96 16.26 -7.75
CA THR A 252 21.88 17.25 -8.35
C THR A 252 22.89 16.58 -9.29
N SER A 253 23.23 15.32 -9.04
CA SER A 253 24.19 14.56 -9.85
C SER A 253 23.55 13.91 -11.08
N ASN A 254 22.21 13.75 -11.08
CA ASN A 254 21.41 13.21 -12.19
C ASN A 254 20.15 14.08 -12.40
N PRO A 255 20.29 15.28 -12.99
CA PRO A 255 19.14 16.12 -13.31
C PRO A 255 18.23 15.42 -14.31
N GLU A 256 16.90 15.56 -14.14
CA GLU A 256 15.95 15.00 -15.10
C GLU A 256 16.13 15.63 -16.48
N PRO A 257 15.95 14.85 -17.57
CA PRO A 257 15.92 15.41 -18.91
C PRO A 257 14.73 16.37 -19.03
N VAL A 258 14.99 17.55 -19.60
CA VAL A 258 13.98 18.59 -19.84
C VAL A 258 12.88 18.00 -20.74
N PRO A 259 11.58 18.17 -20.40
CA PRO A 259 10.49 17.75 -21.27
C PRO A 259 10.54 18.52 -22.60
N GLU A 260 10.44 17.81 -23.73
CA GLU A 260 10.17 18.41 -25.05
C GLU A 260 8.76 19.00 -25.14
#